data_AF-A0A317I4A0-F1
#
_entry.id   AF-A0A317I4A0-F1
#
_cell.length_a   1.000
_cell.length_b   1.000
_cell.length_c   1.000
_cell.angle_alpha   90.00
_cell.angle_beta   90.00
_cell.angle_gamma   90.00
#
_symmetry.space_group_name_H-M   'P 1'
#
loop_
_entity.id
_entity.type
_entity.pdbx_description
1 polymer ?
#
loop_
_entity_poly.entity_id
_entity_poly.type
_entity_poly.pdbx_seq_one_letter_code
_entity_poly.pdbx_strand_id
1 'polypeptide(L)'
;ILMSCADATIMWWTVPVALLASGLAMLAVLAKNKLGAGLGISALGISAAVILFSMEILPDIASMEPFEGYVRIVNATPPEVKIGVEEALHGWIDEISFQTGRHPATLTGATELQAFLSEPCLVLTSEDKLNQLSATTRSRLNVLLRANVITHALTPGYVIQHSGNLQDPIPVVMVATPGLEDSKK
;
A
#
# COMPACT_ATOMS: atom_id res chain seq x y z
N ILE A 1 11.73 11.41 -8.01
CA ILE A 1 11.28 12.73 -8.50
C ILE A 1 10.20 13.16 -7.51
N LEU A 2 10.44 14.24 -6.75
CA LEU A 2 9.46 14.74 -5.78
C LEU A 2 8.37 15.47 -6.58
N MET A 3 7.30 14.75 -6.93
CA MET A 3 6.07 15.40 -7.38
C MET A 3 5.55 16.27 -6.25
N SER A 4 5.25 17.53 -6.53
CA SER A 4 4.60 18.37 -5.54
C SER A 4 3.17 17.86 -5.32
N CYS A 5 2.63 18.07 -4.13
CA CYS A 5 1.25 17.68 -3.79
C CYS A 5 0.21 18.28 -4.77
N ALA A 6 0.54 19.39 -5.43
CA ALA A 6 -0.27 20.01 -6.48
C ALA A 6 -0.28 19.19 -7.79
N ASP A 7 0.85 18.56 -8.15
CA ASP A 7 0.98 17.77 -9.39
C ASP A 7 0.19 16.46 -9.27
N ALA A 8 0.23 15.82 -8.10
CA ALA A 8 -0.60 14.65 -7.80
C ALA A 8 -2.08 15.00 -7.95
N THR A 9 -2.52 16.10 -7.35
CA THR A 9 -3.93 16.52 -7.41
C THR A 9 -4.41 16.70 -8.87
N ILE A 10 -3.60 17.32 -9.73
CA ILE A 10 -3.94 17.52 -11.16
C ILE A 10 -4.08 16.19 -11.90
N MET A 11 -3.17 15.23 -11.65
CA MET A 11 -3.20 13.91 -12.26
C MET A 11 -4.47 13.13 -11.92
N TRP A 12 -4.93 13.19 -10.67
CA TRP A 12 -6.18 12.55 -10.23
C TRP A 12 -7.44 13.11 -10.93
N TRP A 13 -7.41 14.36 -11.41
CA TRP A 13 -8.50 14.96 -12.18
C TRP A 13 -8.48 14.63 -13.68
N THR A 14 -7.37 14.13 -14.23
CA THR A 14 -7.26 13.88 -15.67
C THR A 14 -8.26 12.81 -16.16
N VAL A 15 -8.44 11.73 -15.40
CA VAL A 15 -9.37 10.64 -15.70
C VAL A 15 -10.82 11.10 -15.73
N PRO A 16 -11.38 11.74 -14.66
CA PRO A 16 -12.76 12.21 -14.70
C PRO A 16 -12.99 13.30 -15.77
N VAL A 17 -12.03 14.21 -15.98
CA VAL A 17 -12.13 15.23 -17.03
C VAL A 17 -12.15 14.60 -18.43
N ALA A 18 -11.30 13.60 -18.70
CA ALA A 18 -11.28 12.88 -19.97
C ALA A 18 -12.60 12.15 -20.24
N LEU A 19 -13.15 11.48 -19.22
CA LEU A 19 -14.46 10.82 -19.33
C LEU A 19 -15.58 11.83 -19.59
N LEU A 20 -15.62 12.95 -18.87
CA LEU A 20 -16.62 14.01 -19.11
C LEU A 20 -16.50 14.61 -20.52
N ALA A 21 -15.28 14.89 -20.98
CA ALA A 21 -15.04 15.41 -22.32
C ALA A 21 -15.49 14.41 -23.40
N SER A 22 -15.20 13.11 -23.23
CA SER A 22 -15.67 12.07 -24.14
C SER A 22 -17.20 11.92 -24.13
N GLY A 23 -17.84 12.04 -22.97
CA GLY A 23 -19.30 12.00 -22.83
C GLY A 23 -19.97 13.17 -23.55
N LEU A 24 -19.45 14.39 -23.36
CA LEU A 24 -19.93 15.58 -24.08
C LEU A 24 -19.73 15.47 -25.59
N ALA A 25 -18.57 14.97 -26.04
CA ALA A 25 -18.30 14.74 -27.45
C ALA A 25 -19.25 13.68 -28.04
N MET A 26 -19.52 12.59 -27.31
CA MET A 26 -20.51 11.59 -27.70
C MET A 26 -21.89 12.22 -27.86
N LEU A 27 -22.35 13.00 -26.88
CA LEU A 27 -23.66 13.66 -26.92
C LEU A 27 -23.78 14.61 -28.14
N ALA A 28 -22.72 15.36 -28.45
CA ALA A 28 -22.69 16.26 -29.61
C ALA A 28 -22.79 15.49 -30.95
N VAL A 29 -22.23 14.28 -31.02
CA VAL A 29 -22.28 13.42 -32.21
C VAL A 29 -23.61 12.69 -32.32
N LEU A 30 -24.18 12.26 -31.19
CA LEU A 30 -25.53 11.69 -31.12
C LEU A 30 -26.60 12.71 -31.50
N ALA A 31 -26.45 13.98 -31.12
CA ALA A 31 -27.34 15.07 -31.55
C ALA A 31 -27.36 15.25 -33.09
N LYS A 32 -26.38 14.71 -33.82
CA LYS A 32 -26.31 14.68 -35.29
C LYS A 32 -26.77 13.35 -35.89
N ASN A 33 -27.42 12.48 -35.10
CA ASN A 33 -27.87 11.13 -35.46
C ASN A 33 -26.75 10.18 -35.97
N LYS A 34 -25.49 10.43 -35.57
CA LYS A 34 -24.35 9.59 -35.96
C LYS A 34 -24.01 8.56 -34.88
N LEU A 35 -24.86 7.54 -34.73
CA LEU A 35 -24.73 6.51 -33.69
C LEU A 35 -23.35 5.82 -33.66
N GLY A 36 -22.83 5.40 -34.83
CA GLY A 36 -21.54 4.71 -34.91
C GLY A 36 -20.35 5.57 -34.47
N ALA A 37 -20.36 6.86 -34.81
CA ALA A 37 -19.33 7.79 -34.37
C ALA A 37 -19.45 8.10 -32.86
N GLY A 38 -20.66 8.16 -32.32
CA GLY A 38 -20.89 8.30 -30.88
C GLY A 38 -20.29 7.14 -30.09
N LEU A 39 -20.57 5.90 -30.52
CA LEU A 39 -20.01 4.69 -29.89
C LEU A 39 -18.47 4.64 -29.99
N GLY A 40 -17.90 5.04 -31.13
CA GLY A 40 -16.46 5.13 -31.31
C GLY A 40 -15.80 6.11 -30.34
N ILE A 41 -16.41 7.29 -30.15
CA ILE A 41 -15.92 8.31 -29.21
C ILE A 41 -16.01 7.82 -27.77
N SER A 42 -17.10 7.15 -27.37
CA SER A 42 -17.20 6.59 -26.02
C SER A 42 -16.17 5.50 -25.77
N ALA A 43 -15.93 4.62 -26.74
CA ALA A 43 -14.94 3.56 -26.61
C ALA A 43 -13.53 4.16 -26.46
N LEU A 44 -13.17 5.12 -27.31
CA LEU A 44 -11.88 5.84 -27.21
C LEU A 44 -11.73 6.56 -25.87
N GLY A 45 -12.79 7.22 -25.39
CA GLY A 45 -12.80 7.89 -24.09
C GLY A 45 -12.55 6.94 -22.92
N ILE A 46 -13.26 5.80 -22.89
CA ILE A 46 -13.07 4.75 -21.87
C ILE A 46 -11.65 4.18 -21.95
N SER A 47 -11.17 3.83 -23.14
CA SER A 47 -9.80 3.30 -23.31
C SER A 47 -8.73 4.28 -22.86
N ALA A 48 -8.85 5.56 -23.23
CA ALA A 48 -7.92 6.59 -22.80
C ALA A 48 -7.95 6.78 -21.27
N ALA A 49 -9.14 6.79 -20.67
CA ALA A 49 -9.30 6.89 -19.22
C ALA A 49 -8.66 5.70 -18.47
N VAL A 50 -8.82 4.47 -18.98
CA VAL A 50 -8.17 3.28 -18.42
C VAL A 50 -6.65 3.38 -18.50
N ILE A 51 -6.11 3.78 -19.67
CA ILE A 51 -4.66 3.93 -19.84
C ILE A 51 -4.10 4.99 -18.88
N LEU A 52 -4.75 6.15 -18.77
CA LEU A 52 -4.35 7.22 -17.86
C LEU A 52 -4.42 6.76 -16.40
N PHE A 53 -5.50 6.07 -16.01
CA PHE A 53 -5.61 5.50 -14.67
C PHE A 53 -4.46 4.54 -14.37
N SER A 54 -4.12 3.65 -15.32
CA SER A 54 -3.02 2.70 -15.16
C SER A 54 -1.63 3.34 -15.12
N MET A 55 -1.42 4.46 -15.84
CA MET A 55 -0.13 5.13 -15.90
C MET A 55 0.09 6.10 -14.74
N GLU A 56 -0.94 6.79 -14.28
CA GLU A 56 -0.80 7.90 -13.33
C GLU A 56 -1.29 7.53 -11.93
N ILE A 57 -2.43 6.84 -11.83
CA ILE A 57 -3.07 6.58 -10.54
C ILE A 57 -2.58 5.26 -9.93
N LEU A 58 -2.45 4.19 -10.72
CA LEU A 58 -1.96 2.91 -10.19
C LEU A 58 -0.56 3.01 -9.56
N PRO A 59 0.44 3.69 -10.17
CA PRO A 59 1.75 3.83 -9.54
C PRO A 59 1.72 4.66 -8.26
N ASP A 60 0.85 5.68 -8.20
CA ASP A 60 0.66 6.50 -7.00
C ASP A 60 0.09 5.65 -5.86
N ILE A 61 -0.97 4.87 -6.12
CA ILE A 61 -1.54 3.91 -5.16
C ILE A 61 -0.48 2.87 -4.75
N ALA A 62 0.23 2.28 -5.70
CA ALA A 62 1.27 1.29 -5.41
C ALA A 62 2.39 1.86 -4.53
N SER A 63 2.72 3.15 -4.67
CA SER A 63 3.72 3.81 -3.81
C SER A 63 3.27 3.96 -2.35
N MET A 64 1.95 3.92 -2.08
CA MET A 64 1.37 3.95 -0.74
C MET A 64 1.46 2.59 -0.04
N GLU A 65 1.84 1.54 -0.74
CA GLU A 65 2.19 0.23 -0.20
C GLU A 65 3.70 0.03 -0.39
N PRO A 66 4.57 0.55 0.50
CA PRO A 66 6.02 0.55 0.33
C PRO A 66 6.66 -0.83 0.57
N PHE A 67 6.07 -1.85 -0.02
CA PHE A 67 6.35 -3.26 0.14
C PHE A 67 7.81 -3.61 -0.17
N GLU A 68 8.37 -3.01 -1.22
CA GLU A 68 9.77 -3.17 -1.64
C GLU A 68 10.75 -2.88 -0.48
N GLY A 69 10.46 -1.87 0.34
CA GLY A 69 11.28 -1.51 1.49
C GLY A 69 11.34 -2.64 2.52
N TYR A 70 10.21 -3.28 2.78
CA TYR A 70 10.09 -4.39 3.72
C TYR A 70 10.75 -5.67 3.18
N VAL A 71 10.50 -6.01 1.92
CA VAL A 71 11.15 -7.14 1.22
C VAL A 71 12.66 -7.02 1.26
N ARG A 72 13.18 -5.83 0.96
CA ARG A 72 14.62 -5.58 0.97
C ARG A 72 15.22 -5.82 2.35
N ILE A 73 14.55 -5.41 3.42
CA ILE A 73 14.99 -5.69 4.80
C ILE A 73 14.96 -7.19 5.06
N VAL A 74 13.87 -7.87 4.69
CA VAL A 74 13.73 -9.32 4.87
C VAL A 74 14.83 -10.09 4.14
N ASN A 75 15.13 -9.74 2.89
CA ASN A 75 16.18 -10.38 2.09
C ASN A 75 17.61 -10.05 2.57
N ALA A 76 17.81 -8.91 3.23
CA ALA A 76 19.10 -8.52 3.81
C ALA A 76 19.38 -9.22 5.15
N THR A 77 18.38 -9.86 5.76
CA THR A 77 18.57 -10.61 7.01
C THR A 77 18.93 -12.07 6.76
N PRO A 78 19.71 -12.69 7.68
CA PRO A 78 20.03 -14.11 7.58
C PRO A 78 18.77 -15.00 7.48
N PRO A 79 18.82 -16.11 6.72
CA PRO A 79 17.66 -16.99 6.51
C PRO A 79 17.03 -17.54 7.80
N GLU A 80 17.84 -17.75 8.83
CA GLU A 80 17.45 -18.24 10.15
C GLU A 80 16.65 -17.23 10.99
N VAL A 81 16.64 -15.95 10.63
CA VAL A 81 15.87 -14.92 11.35
C VAL A 81 14.38 -15.16 11.19
N LYS A 82 13.62 -15.24 12.29
CA LYS A 82 12.18 -15.44 12.16
C LYS A 82 11.49 -14.15 11.70
N ILE A 83 10.47 -14.27 10.87
CA ILE A 83 9.66 -13.14 10.41
C ILE A 83 8.24 -13.33 10.95
N GLY A 84 7.74 -12.34 11.66
CA GLY A 84 6.36 -12.29 12.16
C GLY A 84 5.60 -11.17 11.45
N VAL A 85 4.36 -11.43 11.08
CA VAL A 85 3.47 -10.43 10.48
C VAL A 85 2.14 -10.49 11.20
N GLU A 86 1.64 -9.33 11.61
CA GLU A 86 0.33 -9.22 12.23
C GLU A 86 -0.79 -9.74 11.30
N GLU A 87 -1.75 -10.47 11.85
CA GLU A 87 -2.87 -11.07 11.11
C GLU A 87 -3.68 -10.05 10.29
N ALA A 88 -3.85 -8.84 10.81
CA ALA A 88 -4.53 -7.75 10.10
C ALA A 88 -3.85 -7.37 8.78
N LEU A 89 -2.57 -7.72 8.61
CA LEU A 89 -1.78 -7.49 7.40
C LEU A 89 -1.74 -8.74 6.52
N HIS A 90 -2.80 -9.55 6.47
CA HIS A 90 -2.80 -10.84 5.77
C HIS A 90 -2.29 -10.75 4.32
N GLY A 91 -2.63 -9.68 3.59
CA GLY A 91 -2.25 -9.51 2.18
C GLY A 91 -0.74 -9.38 2.00
N TRP A 92 -0.06 -8.90 3.05
CA TRP A 92 1.38 -8.75 3.07
C TRP A 92 2.09 -10.06 3.38
N ILE A 93 1.44 -11.02 4.04
CA ILE A 93 2.03 -12.35 4.31
C ILE A 93 2.29 -13.08 3.00
N ASP A 94 1.30 -13.08 2.11
CA ASP A 94 1.38 -13.72 0.80
C ASP A 94 2.43 -13.03 -0.06
N GLU A 95 2.43 -11.69 -0.09
CA GLU A 95 3.37 -10.92 -0.89
C GLU A 95 4.82 -11.08 -0.37
N ILE A 96 5.05 -11.14 0.95
CA ILE A 96 6.40 -11.40 1.51
C ILE A 96 6.84 -12.80 1.11
N SER A 97 5.94 -13.79 1.27
CA SER A 97 6.23 -15.16 0.87
C SER A 97 6.57 -15.28 -0.61
N PHE A 98 5.83 -14.58 -1.46
CA PHE A 98 6.04 -14.57 -2.91
C PHE A 98 7.37 -13.94 -3.31
N GLN A 99 7.70 -12.77 -2.75
CA GLN A 99 8.88 -12.00 -3.17
C GLN A 99 10.19 -12.47 -2.51
N THR A 100 10.14 -13.02 -1.29
CA THR A 100 11.34 -13.43 -0.55
C THR A 100 11.52 -14.94 -0.47
N GLY A 101 10.49 -15.74 -0.79
CA GLY A 101 10.49 -17.19 -0.59
C GLY A 101 10.57 -17.61 0.88
N ARG A 102 10.31 -16.68 1.81
CA ARG A 102 10.32 -16.93 3.27
C ARG A 102 8.89 -16.89 3.77
N HIS A 103 8.51 -17.78 4.67
CA HIS A 103 7.14 -17.86 5.17
C HIS A 103 7.02 -17.15 6.52
N PRO A 104 6.40 -15.95 6.57
CA PRO A 104 6.20 -15.27 7.84
C PRO A 104 5.22 -16.03 8.73
N ALA A 105 5.46 -16.01 10.04
CA ALA A 105 4.50 -16.46 11.02
C ALA A 105 3.41 -15.39 11.21
N THR A 106 2.16 -15.81 11.18
CA THR A 106 1.03 -14.94 11.52
C THR A 106 0.96 -14.69 13.01
N LEU A 107 0.86 -13.42 13.43
CA LEU A 107 0.73 -13.00 14.82
C LEU A 107 -0.68 -12.46 15.06
N THR A 108 -1.47 -13.15 15.86
CA THR A 108 -2.91 -12.85 16.08
C THR A 108 -3.15 -11.84 17.20
N GLY A 109 -2.12 -11.55 18.03
CA GLY A 109 -2.28 -10.61 19.13
C GLY A 109 -1.00 -10.29 19.91
N ALA A 110 -1.15 -9.41 20.91
CA ALA A 110 -0.03 -8.87 21.69
C ALA A 110 0.76 -9.94 22.47
N THR A 111 0.10 -10.99 22.95
CA THR A 111 0.75 -12.10 23.67
C THR A 111 1.67 -12.90 22.74
N GLU A 112 1.20 -13.24 21.54
CA GLU A 112 2.01 -13.95 20.53
C GLU A 112 3.15 -13.06 20.04
N LEU A 113 2.87 -11.78 19.79
CA LEU A 113 3.88 -10.78 19.47
C LEU A 113 4.99 -10.75 20.54
N GLN A 114 4.62 -10.69 21.81
CA GLN A 114 5.60 -10.66 22.91
C GLN A 114 6.43 -11.96 22.98
N ALA A 115 5.81 -13.12 22.78
CA ALA A 115 6.50 -14.39 22.73
C ALA A 115 7.46 -14.47 21.53
N PHE A 116 7.05 -13.96 20.37
CA PHE A 116 7.83 -13.96 19.14
C PHE A 116 9.08 -13.08 19.23
N LEU A 117 9.01 -11.99 19.98
CA LEU A 117 10.12 -11.06 20.24
C LEU A 117 11.16 -11.57 21.25
N SER A 118 11.05 -12.83 21.71
CA SER A 118 12.03 -13.44 22.63
C SER A 118 13.33 -13.89 21.95
N GLU A 119 13.33 -14.03 20.62
CA GLU A 119 14.46 -14.47 19.79
C GLU A 119 14.82 -13.40 18.73
N PRO A 120 15.98 -13.52 18.04
CA PRO A 120 16.29 -12.72 16.87
C PRO A 120 15.22 -12.84 15.77
N CYS A 121 14.47 -11.76 15.55
CA CYS A 121 13.35 -11.76 14.62
C CYS A 121 13.09 -10.37 14.02
N LEU A 122 12.39 -10.38 12.89
CA LEU A 122 11.74 -9.23 12.29
C LEU A 122 10.25 -9.34 12.54
N VAL A 123 9.60 -8.25 12.92
CA VAL A 123 8.15 -8.20 13.05
C VAL A 123 7.59 -7.03 12.30
N LEU A 124 6.56 -7.27 11.50
CA LEU A 124 5.71 -6.27 10.87
C LEU A 124 4.37 -6.18 11.61
N THR A 125 4.06 -5.03 12.19
CA THR A 125 2.83 -4.82 12.96
C THR A 125 2.42 -3.35 12.91
N SER A 126 1.18 -3.05 13.28
CA SER A 126 0.68 -1.71 13.50
C SER A 126 1.31 -1.04 14.74
N GLU A 127 1.51 0.28 14.68
CA GLU A 127 2.18 1.02 15.77
C GLU A 127 1.37 1.01 17.08
N ASP A 128 0.04 0.93 17.02
CA ASP A 128 -0.80 0.83 18.22
C ASP A 128 -0.59 -0.51 18.96
N LYS A 129 -0.41 -1.62 18.24
CA LYS A 129 -0.08 -2.93 18.84
C LYS A 129 1.30 -2.95 19.46
N LEU A 130 2.28 -2.34 18.80
CA LEU A 130 3.61 -2.14 19.37
C LEU A 130 3.52 -1.32 20.67
N ASN A 131 2.62 -0.33 20.71
CA ASN A 131 2.37 0.51 21.87
C ASN A 131 1.62 -0.19 23.02
N GLN A 132 1.05 -1.37 22.80
CA GLN A 132 0.45 -2.20 23.85
C GLN A 132 1.51 -3.06 24.57
N LEU A 133 2.70 -3.25 23.99
CA LEU A 133 3.78 -3.99 24.64
C LEU A 133 4.33 -3.27 25.87
N SER A 134 4.95 -4.03 26.79
CA SER A 134 5.62 -3.45 27.94
C SER A 134 6.72 -2.45 27.52
N ALA A 135 6.91 -1.38 28.31
CA ALA A 135 7.94 -0.38 28.03
C ALA A 135 9.35 -0.99 27.93
N THR A 136 9.65 -1.99 28.75
CA THR A 136 10.92 -2.74 28.76
C THR A 136 11.13 -3.53 27.47
N THR A 137 10.09 -4.14 26.91
CA THR A 137 10.19 -4.83 25.62
C THR A 137 10.40 -3.81 24.51
N ARG A 138 9.61 -2.74 24.49
CA ARG A 138 9.62 -1.73 23.43
C ARG A 138 10.95 -0.99 23.32
N SER A 139 11.60 -0.67 24.44
CA SER A 139 12.90 0.00 24.45
C SER A 139 14.04 -0.84 23.89
N ARG A 140 13.84 -2.15 23.76
CA ARG A 140 14.80 -3.08 23.13
C ARG A 140 14.58 -3.24 21.64
N LEU A 141 13.46 -2.76 21.09
CA LEU A 141 13.13 -2.95 19.69
C LEU A 141 13.66 -1.79 18.87
N ASN A 142 14.23 -2.11 17.72
CA ASN A 142 14.64 -1.12 16.74
C ASN A 142 13.58 -1.02 15.66
N VAL A 143 13.05 0.19 15.46
CA VAL A 143 12.16 0.48 14.32
C VAL A 143 13.03 0.64 13.08
N LEU A 144 12.90 -0.30 12.14
CA LEU A 144 13.67 -0.31 10.89
C LEU A 144 12.96 0.48 9.79
N LEU A 145 11.63 0.36 9.72
CA LEU A 145 10.79 1.05 8.75
C LEU A 145 9.47 1.44 9.43
N ARG A 146 8.95 2.60 9.05
CA ARG A 146 7.66 3.14 9.51
C ARG A 146 7.01 3.86 8.34
N ALA A 147 5.78 3.48 8.01
CA ALA A 147 5.01 4.14 6.97
C ALA A 147 3.51 4.06 7.27
N ASN A 148 2.77 5.09 6.86
CA ASN A 148 1.33 4.98 6.70
C ASN A 148 1.08 4.22 5.40
N VAL A 149 0.34 3.12 5.49
CA VAL A 149 0.10 2.22 4.36
C VAL A 149 -1.38 1.95 4.22
N ILE A 150 -1.75 1.29 3.13
CA ILE A 150 -3.11 0.78 2.91
C ILE A 150 -3.12 -0.66 3.39
N THR A 151 -3.90 -0.96 4.44
CA THR A 151 -4.00 -2.33 5.01
C THR A 151 -5.33 -3.01 4.70
N HIS A 152 -6.25 -2.29 4.05
CA HIS A 152 -7.62 -2.73 3.80
C HIS A 152 -7.98 -2.63 2.32
N ALA A 153 -9.07 -3.32 1.92
CA ALA A 153 -9.57 -3.23 0.56
C ALA A 153 -10.12 -1.84 0.26
N LEU A 154 -9.55 -1.17 -0.75
CA LEU A 154 -10.06 0.12 -1.23
C LEU A 154 -11.42 -0.06 -1.90
N THR A 155 -12.47 0.39 -1.21
CA THR A 155 -13.84 0.44 -1.76
C THR A 155 -14.26 1.88 -2.00
N PRO A 156 -15.14 2.16 -2.98
CA PRO A 156 -15.68 3.51 -3.18
C PRO A 156 -16.28 4.11 -1.90
N GLY A 157 -16.92 3.27 -1.07
CA GLY A 157 -17.47 3.69 0.22
C GLY A 157 -16.41 4.19 1.20
N TYR A 158 -15.27 3.49 1.29
CA TYR A 158 -14.14 3.92 2.13
C TYR A 158 -13.57 5.26 1.68
N VAL A 159 -13.33 5.41 0.37
CA VAL A 159 -12.77 6.65 -0.22
C VAL A 159 -13.65 7.86 0.09
N ILE A 160 -14.98 7.70 -0.02
CA ILE A 160 -15.95 8.76 0.29
C ILE A 160 -15.93 9.10 1.78
N GLN A 161 -15.97 8.08 2.65
CA GLN A 161 -15.97 8.27 4.11
C GLN A 161 -14.70 8.98 4.60
N HIS A 162 -13.56 8.72 3.98
CA HIS A 162 -12.27 9.26 4.37
C HIS A 162 -11.84 10.46 3.51
N SER A 163 -12.76 11.07 2.77
CA SER A 163 -12.53 12.27 1.95
C SER A 163 -11.32 12.15 1.00
N GLY A 164 -11.11 10.97 0.44
CA GLY A 164 -9.99 10.68 -0.46
C GLY A 164 -8.67 10.33 0.23
N ASN A 165 -8.59 10.32 1.56
CA ASN A 165 -7.42 9.77 2.24
C ASN A 165 -7.44 8.23 2.15
N LEU A 166 -6.49 7.67 1.41
CA LEU A 166 -6.40 6.22 1.15
C LEU A 166 -5.53 5.51 2.18
N GLN A 167 -4.68 6.24 2.91
CA GLN A 167 -3.75 5.67 3.87
C GLN A 167 -4.43 5.49 5.23
N ASP A 168 -4.08 4.39 5.90
CA ASP A 168 -4.55 4.18 7.26
C ASP A 168 -3.93 5.20 8.23
N PRO A 169 -4.70 5.65 9.23
CA PRO A 169 -4.24 6.66 10.19
C PRO A 169 -3.20 6.12 11.16
N ILE A 170 -3.11 4.79 11.30
CA ILE A 170 -2.15 4.11 12.16
C ILE A 170 -1.03 3.56 11.26
N PRO A 171 0.22 3.98 11.45
CA PRO A 171 1.33 3.48 10.65
C PRO A 171 1.61 2.01 10.94
N VAL A 172 2.04 1.31 9.90
CA VAL A 172 2.67 0.01 10.00
C VAL A 172 4.17 0.20 10.23
N VAL A 173 4.72 -0.59 11.14
CA VAL A 173 6.12 -0.56 11.55
C VAL A 173 6.75 -1.93 11.39
N MET A 174 7.95 -1.95 10.82
CA MET A 174 8.84 -3.10 10.91
C MET A 174 9.85 -2.88 12.01
N VAL A 175 9.89 -3.82 12.95
CA VAL A 175 10.80 -3.80 14.09
C VAL A 175 11.72 -5.01 14.06
N ALA A 176 12.91 -4.84 14.61
CA ALA A 176 13.87 -5.91 14.85
C ALA A 176 14.24 -5.99 16.32
N THR A 177 14.52 -7.21 16.79
CA THR A 177 15.13 -7.42 18.10
C THR A 177 16.63 -7.02 18.09
N PRO A 178 17.24 -6.73 19.25
CA PRO A 178 18.63 -6.27 19.34
C PRO A 178 19.60 -7.24 18.66
N GLY A 179 20.60 -6.70 17.94
CA GLY A 179 21.66 -7.49 17.31
C GLY A 179 21.43 -7.84 15.83
N LEU A 180 20.29 -7.45 15.26
CA LEU A 180 20.00 -7.55 13.81
C LEU A 180 20.43 -6.29 13.01
N GLU A 181 21.13 -5.37 13.66
CA GLU A 181 21.49 -4.05 13.11
C GLU A 181 22.63 -4.10 12.08
N ASP A 182 23.49 -5.13 12.14
CA ASP A 182 24.81 -5.14 11.47
C ASP A 182 24.83 -5.59 10.00
N SER A 183 23.69 -5.99 9.41
CA SER A 183 23.65 -6.32 7.97
C SER A 183 23.64 -5.07 7.05
N LYS A 184 23.88 -3.86 7.57
CA LYS A 184 23.93 -2.60 6.81
C LYS A 184 25.30 -2.28 6.18
N LYS A 185 26.24 -3.24 6.08
CA LYS A 185 27.50 -3.04 5.35
C LYS A 185 27.53 -3.79 4.04
#